data_AF-A0A2E3PV67-F1
#
_entry.id   AF-A0A2E3PV67-F1
#
_cell.length_a   1.000
_cell.length_b   1.000
_cell.length_c   1.000
_cell.angle_alpha   90.00
_cell.angle_beta   90.00
_cell.angle_gamma   90.00
#
_symmetry.space_group_name_H-M   'P 1'
#
loop_
_entity.id
_entity.type
_entity.pdbx_description
1 polymer ?
#
loop_
_entity_poly.entity_id
_entity_poly.type
_entity_poly.pdbx_seq_one_letter_code
_entity_poly.pdbx_strand_id
1 'polypeptide(L)'
;MMASRRLLAWGALASSLLLASPSLARTETTPVGEIEATIGDAPYVGATLDVPSEGTSTAEYQSFGPVLSISIQAHDPQSDSIMHNVLSVEISLMGTDASASLMDGSSVSWWPKGMSEPFYMSENSGQEPEIVLEALSLEEGAARARGRFSARMCRQDGFTSEPDLTDCLTVEGRFDTALRKGG
;
A
#
# COMPACT_ATOMS: atom_id res chain seq x y z
N MET A 1 45.98 38.12 63.85
CA MET A 1 45.21 39.08 63.03
C MET A 1 44.70 38.37 61.79
N MET A 2 43.47 38.71 61.41
CA MET A 2 42.57 38.06 60.46
C MET A 2 43.05 38.01 58.99
N ALA A 3 42.29 37.20 58.23
CA ALA A 3 42.05 37.21 56.78
C ALA A 3 43.05 36.38 55.95
N SER A 4 42.67 35.63 54.92
CA SER A 4 41.45 35.67 54.10
C SER A 4 41.34 34.38 53.26
N ARG A 5 40.11 33.90 53.03
CA ARG A 5 39.74 32.86 52.06
C ARG A 5 40.20 33.24 50.64
N ARG A 6 40.66 32.27 49.83
CA ARG A 6 40.35 32.18 48.38
C ARG A 6 40.30 30.73 47.90
N LEU A 7 39.08 30.24 47.67
CA LEU A 7 38.78 29.16 46.75
C LEU A 7 39.01 29.67 45.32
N LEU A 8 39.72 28.91 44.49
CA LEU A 8 39.78 29.14 43.04
C LEU A 8 39.66 27.79 42.33
N ALA A 9 38.45 27.54 41.85
CA ALA A 9 38.08 26.48 40.93
C ALA A 9 38.39 26.92 39.50
N TRP A 10 39.07 26.06 38.72
CA TRP A 10 39.20 26.12 37.27
C TRP A 10 38.99 24.65 36.83
N GLY A 11 38.01 24.23 36.03
CA GLY A 11 37.25 24.91 34.98
C GLY A 11 37.39 24.06 33.71
N ALA A 12 36.92 22.81 33.72
CA ALA A 12 36.95 21.94 32.55
C ALA A 12 35.68 22.16 31.71
N LEU A 13 35.78 22.95 30.64
CA LEU A 13 34.75 23.00 29.59
C LEU A 13 34.99 21.87 28.60
N ALA A 14 34.25 20.77 28.76
CA ALA A 14 34.08 19.78 27.70
C ALA A 14 32.94 20.26 26.79
N SER A 15 33.29 20.81 25.62
CA SER A 15 32.33 21.19 24.59
C SER A 15 31.76 19.94 23.92
N SER A 16 30.63 19.46 24.42
CA SER A 16 29.81 18.44 23.77
C SER A 16 29.16 19.03 22.52
N LEU A 17 29.80 18.85 21.35
CA LEU A 17 29.16 19.10 20.06
C LEU A 17 28.02 18.07 19.87
N LEU A 18 26.80 18.51 20.12
CA LEU A 18 25.58 17.82 19.72
C LEU A 18 25.55 17.76 18.18
N LEU A 19 25.90 16.60 17.63
CA LEU A 19 25.64 16.26 16.23
C LEU A 19 24.12 16.21 16.06
N ALA A 20 23.52 17.28 15.53
CA ALA A 20 22.15 17.27 15.07
C ALA A 20 22.08 16.38 13.84
N SER A 21 21.64 15.13 14.01
CA SER A 21 21.34 14.24 12.89
C SER A 21 20.20 14.86 12.08
N PRO A 22 20.34 15.01 10.74
CA PRO A 22 19.20 15.38 9.91
C PRO A 22 18.20 14.23 9.97
N SER A 23 17.10 14.43 10.68
CA SER A 23 15.92 13.57 10.55
C SER A 23 15.38 13.80 9.14
N LEU A 24 15.61 12.86 8.23
CA LEU A 24 14.85 12.81 6.99
C LEU A 24 13.37 12.77 7.40
N ALA A 25 12.61 13.80 7.05
CA ALA A 25 11.19 13.85 7.33
C ALA A 25 10.53 12.67 6.59
N ARG A 26 10.21 11.61 7.32
CA ARG A 26 9.41 10.49 6.80
C ARG A 26 8.01 11.04 6.63
N THR A 27 7.45 10.95 5.42
CA THR A 27 6.04 11.25 5.20
C THR A 27 5.23 10.43 6.19
N GLU A 28 4.43 11.11 7.01
CA GLU A 28 3.59 10.45 8.00
C GLU A 28 2.48 9.72 7.24
N THR A 29 2.42 8.41 7.40
CA THR A 29 1.38 7.56 6.82
C THR A 29 0.57 6.91 7.93
N THR A 30 -0.74 6.87 7.79
CA THR A 30 -1.63 6.25 8.77
C THR A 30 -2.28 5.02 8.15
N PRO A 31 -2.13 3.82 8.75
CA PRO A 31 -2.86 2.64 8.29
C PRO A 31 -4.37 2.82 8.38
N VAL A 32 -5.09 2.49 7.30
CA VAL A 32 -6.56 2.61 7.20
C VAL A 32 -7.27 1.32 6.82
N GLY A 33 -6.50 0.25 6.65
CA GLY A 33 -6.98 -1.06 6.26
C GLY A 33 -5.84 -2.02 5.99
N GLU A 34 -6.20 -3.22 5.54
CA GLU A 34 -5.24 -4.29 5.28
C GLU A 34 -5.65 -5.17 4.10
N ILE A 35 -4.65 -5.80 3.51
CA ILE A 35 -4.80 -7.01 2.69
C ILE A 35 -4.03 -8.13 3.38
N GLU A 36 -4.73 -9.23 3.64
CA GLU A 36 -4.13 -10.50 4.00
C GLU A 36 -4.26 -11.48 2.85
N ALA A 37 -3.16 -12.08 2.42
CA ALA A 37 -3.14 -12.98 1.28
C ALA A 37 -2.10 -14.09 1.44
N THR A 38 -2.19 -15.08 0.56
CA THR A 38 -1.11 -16.03 0.27
C THR A 38 -0.71 -15.84 -1.19
N ILE A 39 0.57 -15.56 -1.45
CA ILE A 39 1.15 -15.39 -2.79
C ILE A 39 2.07 -16.58 -3.06
N GLY A 40 1.67 -17.46 -3.98
CA GLY A 40 2.27 -18.79 -4.10
C GLY A 40 2.10 -19.55 -2.80
N ASP A 41 3.21 -19.86 -2.13
CA ASP A 41 3.23 -20.51 -0.81
C ASP A 41 3.56 -19.53 0.34
N ALA A 42 3.75 -18.24 0.04
CA ALA A 42 4.20 -17.25 1.02
C ALA A 42 3.02 -16.43 1.57
N PRO A 43 2.88 -16.30 2.91
CA PRO A 43 1.90 -15.40 3.49
C PRO A 43 2.30 -13.95 3.24
N TYR A 44 1.29 -13.10 3.02
CA TYR A 44 1.43 -11.67 2.82
C TYR A 44 0.44 -10.92 3.71
N VAL A 45 0.92 -9.89 4.40
CA VAL A 45 0.08 -8.94 5.17
C VAL A 45 0.59 -7.54 4.86
N GLY A 46 -0.23 -6.74 4.17
CA GLY A 46 0.08 -5.36 3.82
C GLY A 46 -0.96 -4.40 4.36
N ALA A 47 -0.56 -3.17 4.64
CA ALA A 47 -1.44 -2.10 5.10
C ALA A 47 -1.80 -1.15 3.95
N THR A 48 -3.06 -0.75 3.86
CA THR A 48 -3.45 0.43 3.08
C THR A 48 -3.24 1.68 3.91
N LEU A 49 -2.84 2.78 3.28
CA LEU A 49 -2.27 3.93 3.96
C LEU A 49 -2.96 5.22 3.50
N ASP A 50 -3.33 6.07 4.46
CA ASP A 50 -3.57 7.48 4.20
C ASP A 50 -2.26 8.24 4.27
N VAL A 51 -2.12 9.26 3.42
CA VAL A 51 -1.01 10.22 3.43
C VAL A 51 -1.57 11.62 3.72
N PRO A 52 -1.79 11.97 5.01
CA PRO A 52 -2.51 13.19 5.37
C PRO A 52 -1.88 14.48 4.81
N SER A 53 -0.56 14.52 4.69
CA SER A 53 0.17 15.66 4.13
C SER A 53 -0.15 15.92 2.65
N GLU A 54 -0.56 14.87 1.92
CA GLU A 54 -0.88 14.92 0.49
C GLU A 54 -2.39 14.86 0.25
N GLY A 55 -3.18 14.50 1.27
CA GLY A 55 -4.61 14.35 1.15
C GLY A 55 -5.02 13.17 0.27
N THR A 56 -4.13 12.20 0.08
CA THR A 56 -4.28 10.99 -0.75
C THR A 56 -4.41 9.74 0.11
N SER A 57 -4.87 8.66 -0.51
CA SER A 57 -4.87 7.32 0.10
C SER A 57 -4.30 6.31 -0.90
N THR A 58 -3.78 5.20 -0.39
CA THR A 58 -3.41 4.06 -1.24
C THR A 58 -4.62 3.16 -1.52
N ALA A 59 -5.77 3.46 -0.92
CA ALA A 59 -7.06 2.83 -1.19
C ALA A 59 -8.08 3.90 -1.60
N GLU A 60 -8.38 3.99 -2.89
CA GLU A 60 -9.21 5.06 -3.46
C GLU A 60 -10.34 4.54 -4.33
N TYR A 61 -11.36 5.38 -4.51
CA TYR A 61 -12.40 5.16 -5.52
C TYR A 61 -12.63 6.40 -6.38
N GLN A 62 -12.95 6.17 -7.65
CA GLN A 62 -13.34 7.20 -8.60
C GLN A 62 -14.60 6.76 -9.35
N SER A 63 -15.49 7.70 -9.62
CA SER A 63 -16.73 7.44 -10.35
C SER A 63 -16.72 8.17 -11.69
N PHE A 64 -16.94 7.43 -12.76
CA PHE A 64 -17.02 7.93 -14.13
C PHE A 64 -18.38 7.54 -14.73
N GLY A 65 -19.38 8.41 -14.54
CA GLY A 65 -20.76 8.10 -14.90
C GLY A 65 -21.26 6.88 -14.11
N PRO A 66 -21.69 5.78 -14.77
CA PRO A 66 -22.14 4.57 -14.09
C PRO A 66 -21.00 3.64 -13.64
N VAL A 67 -19.76 3.94 -14.04
CA VAL A 67 -18.59 3.10 -13.72
C VAL A 67 -17.97 3.57 -12.41
N LEU A 68 -17.70 2.62 -11.52
CA LEU A 68 -16.91 2.83 -10.32
C LEU A 68 -15.59 2.07 -10.45
N SER A 69 -14.48 2.79 -10.27
CA SER A 69 -13.15 2.21 -10.19
C SER A 69 -12.66 2.30 -8.74
N ILE A 70 -12.13 1.22 -8.20
CA ILE A 70 -11.55 1.14 -6.87
C ILE A 70 -10.12 0.61 -7.03
N SER A 71 -9.14 1.34 -6.51
CA SER A 71 -7.74 0.92 -6.44
C SER A 71 -7.38 0.68 -4.99
N ILE A 72 -6.83 -0.49 -4.65
CA ILE A 72 -6.41 -0.83 -3.29
C ILE A 72 -4.98 -1.33 -3.33
N GLN A 73 -4.04 -0.50 -2.88
CA GLN A 73 -2.63 -0.83 -2.74
C GLN A 73 -2.30 -1.05 -1.26
N ALA A 74 -1.96 -2.30 -0.93
CA ALA A 74 -1.45 -2.67 0.38
C ALA A 74 0.07 -2.74 0.33
N HIS A 75 0.72 -2.08 1.29
CA HIS A 75 2.17 -1.97 1.41
C HIS A 75 2.69 -2.82 2.56
N ASP A 76 3.78 -3.54 2.36
CA ASP A 76 4.43 -4.30 3.43
C ASP A 76 5.03 -3.36 4.50
N PRO A 77 4.53 -3.38 5.75
CA PRO A 77 5.00 -2.50 6.81
C PRO A 77 6.42 -2.83 7.29
N GLN A 78 6.96 -4.01 6.96
CA GLN A 78 8.31 -4.44 7.32
C GLN A 78 9.34 -4.15 6.22
N SER A 79 8.90 -3.65 5.08
CA SER A 79 9.78 -3.35 3.94
C SER A 79 10.62 -2.09 4.18
N ASP A 80 11.84 -2.09 3.64
CA ASP A 80 12.76 -0.93 3.70
C ASP A 80 12.24 0.28 2.92
N SER A 81 11.26 0.08 2.03
CA SER A 81 10.61 1.11 1.23
C SER A 81 9.11 0.84 1.12
N ILE A 82 8.31 1.90 1.21
CA ILE A 82 6.86 1.84 0.98
C ILE A 82 6.53 1.35 -0.44
N MET A 83 7.43 1.53 -1.40
CA MET A 83 7.20 1.10 -2.79
C MET A 83 7.60 -0.35 -3.06
N HIS A 84 8.14 -1.06 -2.07
CA HIS A 84 8.56 -2.45 -2.21
C HIS A 84 7.56 -3.38 -1.54
N ASN A 85 7.43 -4.57 -2.13
CA ASN A 85 6.50 -5.61 -1.69
C ASN A 85 5.06 -5.09 -1.55
N VAL A 86 4.54 -4.53 -2.64
CA VAL A 86 3.19 -3.95 -2.72
C VAL A 86 2.26 -4.90 -3.45
N LEU A 87 1.08 -5.17 -2.89
CA LEU A 87 0.00 -5.94 -3.51
C LEU A 87 -1.14 -4.98 -3.85
N SER A 88 -1.51 -4.90 -5.14
CA SER A 88 -2.62 -4.07 -5.61
C SER A 88 -3.80 -4.91 -6.08
N VAL A 89 -5.00 -4.47 -5.76
CA VAL A 89 -6.27 -4.97 -6.29
C VAL A 89 -6.99 -3.81 -6.96
N GLU A 90 -7.15 -3.91 -8.27
CA GLU A 90 -7.89 -2.96 -9.10
C GLU A 90 -9.26 -3.54 -9.43
N ILE A 91 -10.31 -2.80 -9.15
CA ILE A 91 -11.69 -3.25 -9.30
C ILE A 91 -12.45 -2.25 -10.16
N SER A 92 -13.09 -2.73 -11.22
CA SER A 92 -13.97 -1.93 -12.06
C SER A 92 -15.38 -2.51 -12.00
N LEU A 93 -16.39 -1.68 -11.73
CA LEU A 93 -17.77 -2.10 -11.50
C LEU A 93 -18.74 -1.26 -12.32
N MET A 94 -19.81 -1.91 -12.80
CA MET A 94 -20.97 -1.23 -13.35
C MET A 94 -22.02 -1.03 -12.24
N GLY A 95 -21.94 0.10 -11.54
CA GLY A 95 -22.75 0.40 -10.36
C GLY A 95 -21.94 0.97 -9.20
N THR A 96 -22.57 1.11 -8.03
CA THR A 96 -21.97 1.82 -6.88
C THR A 96 -22.03 1.04 -5.57
N ASP A 97 -22.40 -0.23 -5.61
CA ASP A 97 -22.53 -1.08 -4.42
C ASP A 97 -21.97 -2.49 -4.65
N ALA A 98 -21.93 -3.30 -3.58
CA ALA A 98 -21.33 -4.63 -3.60
C ALA A 98 -22.08 -5.66 -4.48
N SER A 99 -23.29 -5.35 -4.93
CA SER A 99 -24.04 -6.21 -5.86
C SER A 99 -23.76 -5.89 -7.33
N ALA A 100 -23.02 -4.81 -7.60
CA ALA A 100 -22.61 -4.43 -8.95
C ALA A 100 -21.78 -5.52 -9.62
N SER A 101 -21.95 -5.67 -10.93
CA SER A 101 -21.16 -6.62 -11.72
C SER A 101 -19.75 -6.07 -11.93
N LEU A 102 -18.76 -6.94 -11.77
CA LEU A 102 -17.40 -6.67 -12.20
C LEU A 102 -17.36 -6.45 -13.72
N MET A 103 -16.52 -5.51 -14.12
CA MET A 103 -16.20 -5.23 -15.50
C MET A 103 -14.82 -5.78 -15.83
N ASP A 104 -14.63 -6.06 -17.12
CA ASP A 104 -13.32 -6.31 -17.71
C ASP A 104 -12.35 -5.19 -17.31
N GLY A 105 -11.11 -5.55 -16.98
CA GLY A 105 -10.08 -4.63 -16.49
C GLY A 105 -9.87 -4.64 -14.98
N SER A 106 -10.65 -5.41 -14.22
CA SER A 106 -10.30 -5.72 -12.83
C SER A 106 -9.04 -6.60 -12.81
N SER A 107 -8.10 -6.31 -11.92
CA SER A 107 -6.80 -6.98 -11.90
C SER A 107 -6.19 -7.06 -10.49
N VAL A 108 -5.29 -8.02 -10.31
CA VAL A 108 -4.46 -8.15 -9.12
C VAL A 108 -3.00 -8.13 -9.56
N SER A 109 -2.16 -7.36 -8.86
CA SER A 109 -0.73 -7.28 -9.18
C SER A 109 0.13 -7.24 -7.92
N TRP A 110 1.34 -7.81 -8.01
CA TRP A 110 2.29 -7.85 -6.93
C TRP A 110 3.68 -7.35 -7.37
N TRP A 111 4.23 -6.42 -6.59
CA TRP A 111 5.43 -5.65 -6.88
C TRP A 111 6.50 -5.93 -5.81
N PRO A 112 7.19 -7.08 -5.87
CA PRO A 112 8.08 -7.54 -4.79
C PRO A 112 9.22 -6.55 -4.50
N LYS A 113 9.75 -5.91 -5.54
CA LYS A 113 10.88 -4.99 -5.45
C LYS A 113 10.57 -3.59 -6.03
N GLY A 114 9.27 -3.28 -6.16
CA GLY A 114 8.79 -2.02 -6.73
C GLY A 114 8.78 -1.95 -8.26
N MET A 115 8.48 -0.77 -8.80
CA MET A 115 8.09 -0.57 -10.21
C MET A 115 9.20 -0.73 -11.26
N SER A 116 10.47 -0.70 -10.84
CA SER A 116 11.62 -0.79 -11.77
C SER A 116 12.14 -2.22 -11.95
N GLU A 117 11.52 -3.16 -11.27
CA GLU A 117 11.92 -4.57 -11.22
C GLU A 117 10.77 -5.43 -11.76
N PRO A 118 11.05 -6.69 -12.13
CA PRO A 118 10.01 -7.62 -12.53
C PRO A 118 8.92 -7.78 -11.46
N PHE A 119 7.69 -7.92 -11.94
CA PHE A 119 6.49 -7.94 -11.11
C PHE A 119 5.51 -8.99 -11.64
N TYR A 120 4.42 -9.22 -10.91
CA TYR A 120 3.42 -10.21 -11.27
C TYR A 120 2.07 -9.52 -11.48
N MET A 121 1.33 -9.89 -12.53
CA MET A 121 0.00 -9.35 -12.81
C MET A 121 -0.97 -10.44 -13.26
N SER A 122 -2.25 -10.29 -12.92
CA SER A 122 -3.31 -11.19 -13.37
C SER A 122 -3.78 -10.91 -14.79
N GLU A 123 -3.58 -9.68 -15.28
CA GLU A 123 -3.93 -9.30 -16.64
C GLU A 123 -3.13 -10.17 -17.63
N ASN A 124 -3.82 -10.68 -18.66
CA ASN A 124 -3.22 -11.54 -19.68
C ASN A 124 -2.54 -12.82 -19.14
N SER A 125 -2.85 -13.24 -17.91
CA SER A 125 -2.34 -14.48 -17.30
C SER A 125 -2.98 -15.77 -17.83
N GLY A 126 -3.96 -15.64 -18.73
CA GLY A 126 -4.80 -16.74 -19.24
C GLY A 126 -6.00 -17.09 -18.37
N GLN A 127 -6.18 -16.39 -17.24
CA GLN A 127 -7.33 -16.54 -16.34
C GLN A 127 -7.76 -15.18 -15.80
N GLU A 128 -9.07 -14.90 -15.82
CA GLU A 128 -9.61 -13.70 -15.17
C GLU A 128 -9.57 -13.84 -13.64
N PRO A 129 -9.24 -12.78 -12.91
CA PRO A 129 -9.26 -12.80 -11.45
C PRO A 129 -10.71 -12.93 -10.95
N GLU A 130 -10.90 -13.74 -9.91
CA GLU A 130 -12.15 -13.78 -9.15
C GLU A 130 -12.05 -12.76 -8.03
N ILE A 131 -12.93 -11.75 -8.04
CA ILE A 131 -13.02 -10.75 -6.97
C ILE A 131 -14.47 -10.74 -6.48
N VAL A 132 -14.67 -10.75 -5.17
CA VAL A 132 -16.00 -10.70 -4.56
C VAL A 132 -16.01 -9.58 -3.53
N LEU A 133 -16.85 -8.57 -3.78
CA LEU A 133 -17.13 -7.54 -2.81
C LEU A 133 -18.18 -8.05 -1.82
N GLU A 134 -17.81 -8.13 -0.56
CA GLU A 134 -18.71 -8.49 0.53
C GLU A 134 -19.45 -7.26 1.07
N ALA A 135 -18.78 -6.10 1.05
CA ALA A 135 -19.35 -4.83 1.44
C ALA A 135 -18.67 -3.68 0.67
N LEU A 136 -19.47 -2.71 0.25
CA LEU A 136 -19.02 -1.47 -0.36
C LEU A 136 -19.91 -0.33 0.13
N SER A 137 -19.29 0.67 0.74
CA SER A 137 -19.90 1.95 1.11
C SER A 137 -19.11 3.08 0.47
N LEU A 138 -19.82 4.05 -0.11
CA LEU A 138 -19.23 5.27 -0.68
C LEU A 138 -19.67 6.53 0.08
N GLU A 139 -20.17 6.37 1.30
CA GLU A 139 -20.58 7.48 2.16
C GLU A 139 -19.38 8.39 2.47
N GLU A 140 -19.56 9.70 2.35
CA GLU A 140 -18.49 10.66 2.58
C GLU A 140 -17.96 10.57 4.01
N GLY A 141 -16.64 10.36 4.15
CA GLY A 141 -15.99 10.18 5.46
C GLY A 141 -16.16 8.80 6.10
N ALA A 142 -16.95 7.90 5.48
CA ALA A 142 -17.17 6.54 5.94
C ALA A 142 -17.08 5.50 4.79
N ALA A 143 -16.48 5.89 3.67
CA ALA A 143 -16.32 5.02 2.51
C ALA A 143 -15.37 3.85 2.86
N ARG A 144 -15.75 2.65 2.45
CA ARG A 144 -15.09 1.39 2.84
C ARG A 144 -15.36 0.30 1.83
N ALA A 145 -14.38 -0.55 1.58
CA ALA A 145 -14.55 -1.79 0.82
C ALA A 145 -14.02 -2.98 1.61
N ARG A 146 -14.77 -4.08 1.57
CA ARG A 146 -14.38 -5.37 2.11
C ARG A 146 -14.71 -6.47 1.11
N GLY A 147 -13.81 -7.40 0.94
CA GLY A 147 -13.97 -8.46 -0.03
C GLY A 147 -12.86 -9.49 0.00
N ARG A 148 -12.90 -10.35 -1.00
CA ARG A 148 -11.97 -11.46 -1.20
C ARG A 148 -11.62 -11.58 -2.67
N PHE A 149 -10.45 -12.12 -2.95
CA PHE A 149 -9.97 -12.29 -4.31
C PHE A 149 -9.15 -13.57 -4.45
N SER A 150 -9.17 -14.14 -5.65
CA SER A 150 -8.27 -15.18 -6.11
C SER A 150 -7.85 -14.86 -7.53
N ALA A 151 -6.56 -14.99 -7.84
CA ALA A 151 -6.06 -14.77 -9.18
C ALA A 151 -4.84 -15.64 -9.47
N ARG A 152 -4.66 -15.97 -10.75
CA ARG A 152 -3.36 -16.35 -11.28
C ARG A 152 -2.65 -15.07 -11.71
N MET A 153 -1.40 -14.89 -11.29
CA MET A 153 -0.55 -13.77 -11.73
C MET A 153 0.70 -14.32 -12.38
N CYS A 154 1.05 -13.80 -13.55
CA CYS A 154 2.26 -14.21 -14.26
C CYS A 154 3.31 -13.10 -14.22
N ARG A 155 4.58 -13.51 -14.21
CA ARG A 155 5.72 -12.61 -14.13
C ARG A 155 5.82 -11.76 -15.40
N GLN A 156 6.16 -10.50 -15.24
CA GLN A 156 6.42 -9.57 -16.33
C GLN A 156 7.71 -8.77 -16.05
N ASP A 157 8.61 -8.70 -17.03
CA ASP A 157 9.92 -8.04 -16.89
C ASP A 157 9.83 -6.50 -16.84
N GLY A 158 8.77 -5.94 -17.40
CA GLY A 158 8.53 -4.50 -17.45
C GLY A 158 7.18 -4.19 -18.08
N PHE A 159 6.68 -2.96 -17.94
CA PHE A 159 5.32 -2.57 -18.33
C PHE A 159 4.91 -2.89 -19.77
N THR A 160 5.86 -2.99 -20.71
CA THR A 160 5.59 -3.28 -22.12
C THR A 160 5.95 -4.71 -22.53
N SER A 161 6.42 -5.54 -21.59
CA SER A 161 6.76 -6.93 -21.84
C SER A 161 5.51 -7.78 -21.79
N GLU A 162 5.47 -8.89 -22.54
CA GLU A 162 4.40 -9.87 -22.38
C GLU A 162 4.59 -10.65 -21.06
N PRO A 163 3.51 -11.15 -20.43
CA PRO A 163 3.62 -12.03 -19.27
C PRO A 163 4.29 -13.37 -19.63
N ASP A 164 5.19 -13.84 -18.78
CA ASP A 164 5.76 -15.19 -18.86
C ASP A 164 4.76 -16.20 -18.29
N LEU A 165 4.01 -16.87 -19.18
CA LEU A 165 2.99 -17.85 -18.78
C LEU A 165 3.56 -19.12 -18.11
N THR A 166 4.88 -19.29 -18.11
CA THR A 166 5.58 -20.40 -17.44
C THR A 166 6.05 -20.05 -16.03
N ASP A 167 6.08 -18.76 -15.67
CA ASP A 167 6.39 -18.25 -14.33
C ASP A 167 5.16 -17.51 -13.77
N CYS A 168 4.24 -18.29 -13.21
CA CYS A 168 3.02 -17.76 -12.61
C CYS A 168 2.85 -18.25 -11.17
N LEU A 169 2.22 -17.40 -10.37
CA LEU A 169 1.85 -17.65 -8.98
C LEU A 169 0.34 -17.55 -8.84
N THR A 170 -0.23 -18.31 -7.92
CA THR A 170 -1.59 -18.07 -7.44
C THR A 170 -1.56 -17.06 -6.30
N VAL A 171 -2.56 -16.20 -6.22
CA VAL A 171 -2.79 -15.36 -5.06
C VAL A 171 -4.22 -15.51 -4.59
N GLU A 172 -4.39 -15.67 -3.28
CA GLU A 172 -5.71 -15.73 -2.64
C GLU A 172 -5.68 -14.87 -1.39
N GLY A 173 -6.71 -14.04 -1.18
CA GLY A 173 -6.71 -13.14 -0.05
C GLY A 173 -8.03 -12.44 0.23
N ARG A 174 -7.99 -11.59 1.24
CA ARG A 174 -9.08 -10.72 1.69
C ARG A 174 -8.56 -9.30 1.87
N PHE A 175 -9.43 -8.34 1.60
CA PHE A 175 -9.17 -6.93 1.88
C PHE A 175 -10.27 -6.36 2.76
N ASP A 176 -9.88 -5.45 3.66
CA ASP A 176 -10.82 -4.64 4.42
C ASP A 176 -10.20 -3.27 4.70
N THR A 177 -10.69 -2.24 4.01
CA THR A 177 -10.06 -0.93 4.02
C THR A 177 -11.06 0.21 3.94
N ALA A 178 -10.78 1.30 4.66
CA ALA A 178 -11.39 2.57 4.33
C ALA A 178 -10.97 2.98 2.91
N LEU A 179 -11.85 3.69 2.22
CA LEU A 179 -11.59 4.25 0.91
C LEU A 179 -11.62 5.76 0.98
N ARG A 180 -10.77 6.40 0.18
CA ARG A 180 -10.85 7.83 -0.08
C ARG A 180 -11.37 8.09 -1.49
N LYS A 181 -12.12 9.17 -1.68
CA LYS A 181 -12.49 9.59 -3.03
C LYS A 181 -11.22 10.10 -3.73
N GLY A 182 -10.85 9.45 -4.83
CA GLY A 182 -9.76 9.90 -5.70
C GLY A 182 -10.08 11.24 -6.35
N GLY A 183 -9.04 12.04 -6.56
CA GLY A 183 -9.11 13.37 -7.21
C GLY A 183 -9.37 13.30 -8.71
#